data_AF-A0AB40B1K4-F1
#
_entry.id   AF-A0AB40B1K4-F1
#
_cell.length_a   1.000
_cell.length_b   1.000
_cell.length_c   1.000
_cell.angle_alpha   90.00
_cell.angle_beta   90.00
_cell.angle_gamma   90.00
#
_symmetry.space_group_name_H-M   'P 1'
#
loop_
_entity.id
_entity.type
_entity.pdbx_description
1 polymer ?
#
loop_
_entity_poly.entity_id
_entity_poly.type
_entity_poly.pdbx_seq_one_letter_code
_entity_poly.pdbx_strand_id
1 'polypeptide(L)'
;MSRKHSVNFLSSESDNATPESQSATSPALSQFSINLDDDRGENSSQHPIGVKEAKLKKKNEADLISAMGKLQEDNRQVMEILKKKNADKMAMKEFKEENKILTTDLSIITDHNIRAYIQSEQARIIQKRGHFQKPPPSTSNLIGNYFNNLGGSVADLPDY
;
A
#
# COMPACT_ATOMS: atom_id res chain seq x y z
N MET A 1 -48.85 17.88 33.78
CA MET A 1 -47.95 18.99 34.18
C MET A 1 -46.54 18.64 33.69
N SER A 2 -45.90 19.61 33.02
CA SER A 2 -44.47 19.81 32.63
C SER A 2 -43.53 18.59 32.50
N ARG A 3 -42.99 18.22 31.31
CA ARG A 3 -42.00 18.90 30.41
C ARG A 3 -40.67 19.17 31.16
N LYS A 4 -39.46 18.76 30.73
CA LYS A 4 -38.83 18.89 29.39
C LYS A 4 -37.60 17.96 29.27
N HIS A 5 -37.44 17.30 28.11
CA HIS A 5 -36.15 16.89 27.59
C HIS A 5 -35.38 18.13 27.11
N SER A 6 -34.10 18.23 27.48
CA SER A 6 -33.18 19.26 26.99
C SER A 6 -32.24 18.62 25.97
N VAL A 7 -32.43 18.98 24.70
CA VAL A 7 -31.47 18.74 23.62
C VAL A 7 -31.10 20.10 23.08
N ASN A 8 -29.87 20.55 23.37
CA ASN A 8 -29.33 21.80 22.87
C ASN A 8 -28.68 21.54 21.51
N PHE A 9 -29.45 21.71 20.44
CA PHE A 9 -28.91 21.98 19.11
C PHE A 9 -28.88 23.50 18.92
N LEU A 10 -27.69 24.10 19.03
CA LEU A 10 -27.46 25.45 18.50
C LEU A 10 -26.86 25.31 17.10
N SER A 11 -27.72 25.48 16.10
CA SER A 11 -27.38 26.03 14.80
C SER A 11 -27.32 27.55 14.90
N SER A 12 -26.51 28.16 14.02
CA SER A 12 -26.43 29.57 13.59
C SER A 12 -24.97 30.05 13.69
N GLU A 13 -24.42 30.83 12.76
CA GLU A 13 -24.87 31.35 11.48
C GLU A 13 -23.60 31.79 10.74
N SER A 14 -23.61 31.73 9.42
CA SER A 14 -22.52 32.20 8.56
C SER A 14 -22.77 33.67 8.24
N ASP A 15 -21.96 34.58 8.78
CA ASP A 15 -21.95 35.98 8.37
C ASP A 15 -20.81 36.26 7.39
N ASN A 16 -21.22 36.43 6.13
CA ASN A 16 -20.43 36.97 5.04
C ASN A 16 -20.56 38.50 5.06
N ALA A 17 -19.45 39.23 5.19
CA ALA A 17 -19.41 40.68 4.97
C ALA A 17 -18.40 41.02 3.86
N THR A 18 -18.98 41.60 2.80
CA THR A 18 -18.46 42.13 1.53
C THR A 18 -17.32 43.15 1.71
N PRO A 19 -16.42 43.34 0.70
CA PRO A 19 -15.17 44.08 0.84
C PRO A 19 -15.37 45.59 0.64
N GLU A 20 -14.86 46.39 1.58
CA GLU A 20 -14.81 47.85 1.44
C GLU A 20 -13.58 48.24 0.59
N SER A 21 -13.90 48.69 -0.63
CA SER A 21 -12.99 49.35 -1.56
C SER A 21 -12.58 50.71 -1.03
N GLN A 22 -11.28 50.94 -0.86
CA GLN A 22 -10.73 52.30 -0.86
C GLN A 22 -9.66 52.41 -1.93
N SER A 23 -10.09 53.10 -2.99
CA SER A 23 -9.30 53.53 -4.12
C SER A 23 -8.25 54.55 -3.66
N ALA A 24 -6.97 54.27 -3.88
CA ALA A 24 -5.90 55.25 -3.81
C ALA A 24 -4.93 55.01 -4.97
N THR A 25 -5.23 55.68 -6.09
CA THR A 25 -4.29 56.34 -7.01
C THR A 25 -2.94 55.67 -7.28
N SER A 26 -2.82 55.03 -8.44
CA SER A 26 -1.62 55.15 -9.31
C SER A 26 -2.01 56.10 -10.46
N PRO A 27 -1.12 56.90 -11.10
CA PRO A 27 0.23 56.53 -11.50
C PRO A 27 1.29 57.68 -11.53
N ALA A 28 2.55 57.39 -11.19
CA ALA A 28 3.69 58.08 -11.81
C ALA A 28 4.97 57.27 -11.59
N LEU A 29 5.38 56.57 -12.64
CA LEU A 29 6.71 55.98 -12.78
C LEU A 29 7.73 57.13 -12.77
N SER A 30 8.55 57.23 -11.74
CA SER A 30 9.79 58.03 -11.78
C SER A 30 10.95 57.05 -11.82
N GLN A 31 11.21 56.48 -13.00
CA GLN A 31 12.28 56.89 -13.92
C GLN A 31 13.66 56.77 -13.29
N PHE A 32 14.32 55.63 -13.55
CA PHE A 32 15.77 55.54 -13.49
C PHE A 32 16.36 56.58 -14.45
N SER A 33 17.16 57.50 -13.92
CA SER A 33 17.87 58.51 -14.71
C SER A 33 18.90 57.81 -15.60
N ILE A 34 18.60 57.67 -16.89
CA ILE A 34 19.61 57.39 -17.91
C ILE A 34 20.26 58.71 -18.29
N ASN A 35 21.53 58.88 -17.91
CA ASN A 35 22.35 60.00 -18.35
C ASN A 35 22.45 59.95 -19.87
N LEU A 36 21.91 60.97 -20.54
CA LEU A 36 22.04 61.17 -21.98
C LEU A 36 23.16 62.20 -22.19
N ASP A 37 24.39 61.73 -22.16
CA ASP A 37 25.49 62.45 -22.81
C ASP A 37 25.66 61.87 -24.22
N ASP A 38 25.70 62.81 -25.16
CA ASP A 38 25.58 62.68 -26.60
C ASP A 38 26.92 62.30 -27.23
N ASP A 39 27.06 61.07 -27.74
CA ASP A 39 27.92 60.84 -28.90
C ASP A 39 27.54 59.56 -29.67
N ARG A 40 27.14 59.77 -30.93
CA ARG A 40 27.25 58.89 -32.10
C ARG A 40 27.65 57.42 -31.88
N GLY A 41 26.81 56.53 -32.44
CA GLY A 41 27.29 55.35 -33.16
C GLY A 41 26.71 54.02 -32.71
N GLU A 42 25.79 53.50 -33.53
CA GLU A 42 25.70 52.09 -33.92
C GLU A 42 26.10 51.02 -32.89
N ASN A 43 25.12 50.40 -32.23
CA ASN A 43 24.98 48.95 -32.23
C ASN A 43 23.61 48.52 -31.70
N SER A 44 22.72 48.17 -32.63
CA SER A 44 21.57 47.33 -32.33
C SER A 44 22.07 45.95 -31.91
N SER A 45 22.20 45.71 -30.60
CA SER A 45 22.36 44.35 -30.06
C SER A 45 20.99 43.68 -29.92
N GLN A 46 20.34 43.43 -31.04
CA GLN A 46 19.28 42.42 -31.14
C GLN A 46 19.93 41.05 -30.97
N HIS A 47 19.85 40.48 -29.75
CA HIS A 47 20.19 39.08 -29.56
C HIS A 47 19.33 38.23 -30.50
N PRO A 48 19.94 37.37 -31.35
CA PRO A 48 19.17 36.53 -32.24
C PRO A 48 18.36 35.53 -31.41
N ILE A 49 17.06 35.55 -31.68
CA ILE A 49 16.14 34.43 -31.53
C ILE A 49 16.88 33.14 -31.96
N GLY A 50 17.15 32.30 -30.97
CA GLY A 50 17.83 31.03 -31.13
C GLY A 50 17.18 30.03 -30.20
N VAL A 51 16.05 29.47 -30.64
CA VAL A 51 15.33 28.40 -29.97
C VAL A 51 16.26 27.19 -29.89
N LYS A 52 16.97 27.01 -28.77
CA LYS A 52 17.83 25.85 -28.55
C LYS A 52 17.12 24.84 -27.64
N GLU A 53 17.02 23.64 -28.20
CA GLU A 53 16.73 22.35 -27.58
C GLU A 53 15.29 22.05 -27.12
N ALA A 54 14.42 21.73 -28.10
CA ALA A 54 13.23 20.91 -27.87
C ALA A 54 13.41 19.50 -28.46
N LYS A 55 14.40 18.72 -27.99
CA LYS A 55 14.50 17.29 -28.34
C LYS A 55 14.93 16.42 -27.14
N LEU A 56 14.08 16.35 -26.11
CA LEU A 56 14.22 15.37 -25.03
C LEU A 56 12.88 14.88 -24.45
N LYS A 57 11.79 14.94 -25.22
CA LYS A 57 10.43 14.60 -24.72
C LYS A 57 9.92 13.18 -25.05
N LYS A 58 10.61 12.35 -25.84
CA LYS A 58 10.08 11.03 -26.27
C LYS A 58 10.67 9.79 -25.58
N LYS A 59 11.80 9.90 -24.90
CA LYS A 59 12.43 8.75 -24.22
C LYS A 59 11.73 8.38 -22.90
N ASN A 60 11.06 9.35 -22.29
CA ASN A 60 10.43 9.19 -20.97
C ASN A 60 9.08 8.46 -21.00
N GLU A 61 8.37 8.47 -22.14
CA GLU A 61 7.00 7.93 -22.21
C GLU A 61 6.98 6.39 -22.29
N ALA A 62 7.87 5.79 -23.08
CA ALA A 62 7.99 4.33 -23.14
C ALA A 62 8.46 3.73 -21.80
N ASP A 63 9.42 4.40 -21.14
CA ASP A 63 9.91 4.01 -19.82
C ASP A 63 8.80 4.16 -18.75
N LEU A 64 7.98 5.21 -18.85
CA LEU A 64 6.83 5.41 -17.97
C LEU A 64 5.74 4.33 -18.17
N ILE A 65 5.41 3.99 -19.42
CA ILE A 65 4.45 2.93 -19.74
C ILE A 65 4.97 1.58 -19.23
N SER A 66 6.26 1.29 -19.42
CA SER A 66 6.91 0.07 -18.93
C SER A 66 6.87 0.00 -17.40
N ALA A 67 7.23 1.09 -16.71
CA ALA A 67 7.18 1.17 -15.26
C ALA A 67 5.74 1.00 -14.73
N MET A 68 4.75 1.61 -15.40
CA MET A 68 3.34 1.44 -15.05
C MET A 68 2.89 -0.01 -15.19
N GLY A 69 3.26 -0.68 -16.29
CA GLY A 69 2.96 -2.10 -16.49
C GLY A 69 3.57 -2.99 -15.40
N LYS A 70 4.83 -2.72 -15.03
CA LYS A 70 5.49 -3.44 -13.92
C LYS A 70 4.77 -3.23 -12.59
N LEU A 71 4.35 -1.99 -12.28
CA LEU A 71 3.61 -1.70 -11.05
C LEU A 71 2.24 -2.40 -11.02
N GLN A 72 1.53 -2.45 -12.15
CA GLN A 72 0.26 -3.19 -12.23
C GLN A 72 0.46 -4.68 -11.99
N GLU A 73 1.51 -5.26 -12.56
CA GLU A 73 1.85 -6.66 -12.38
C GLU A 73 2.25 -6.97 -10.93
N ASP A 74 3.13 -6.16 -10.35
CA ASP A 74 3.55 -6.31 -8.95
C ASP A 74 2.32 -6.22 -8.01
N ASN A 75 1.41 -5.28 -8.26
CA ASN A 75 0.16 -5.16 -7.50
C ASN A 75 -0.74 -6.39 -7.64
N ARG A 76 -0.83 -6.98 -8.84
CA ARG A 76 -1.57 -8.23 -9.07
C ARG A 76 -0.98 -9.37 -8.23
N GLN A 77 0.34 -9.53 -8.25
CA GLN A 77 1.02 -10.57 -7.47
C GLN A 77 0.84 -10.38 -5.95
N VAL A 78 0.94 -9.14 -5.46
CA VAL A 78 0.66 -8.83 -4.04
C VAL A 78 -0.76 -9.25 -3.66
N MET A 79 -1.75 -8.94 -4.50
CA MET A 79 -3.14 -9.32 -4.25
C MET A 79 -3.32 -10.84 -4.22
N GLU A 80 -2.65 -11.58 -5.10
CA GLU A 80 -2.69 -13.05 -5.10
C GLU A 80 -2.05 -13.65 -3.84
N ILE A 81 -0.89 -13.14 -3.42
CA ILE A 81 -0.21 -13.55 -2.19
C ILE A 81 -1.12 -13.32 -0.98
N LEU A 82 -1.75 -12.16 -0.89
CA LEU A 82 -2.66 -11.82 0.20
C LEU A 82 -3.90 -12.73 0.22
N LYS A 83 -4.51 -13.01 -0.94
CA LYS A 83 -5.63 -13.95 -1.07
C LYS A 83 -5.23 -15.34 -0.60
N LYS A 84 -4.09 -15.86 -1.08
CA LYS A 84 -3.57 -17.18 -0.70
C LYS A 84 -3.28 -17.24 0.80
N LYS A 85 -2.57 -16.26 1.35
CA LYS A 85 -2.27 -16.19 2.79
C LYS A 85 -3.54 -16.18 3.65
N ASN A 86 -4.57 -15.48 3.21
CA ASN A 86 -5.86 -15.48 3.90
C ASN A 86 -6.55 -16.84 3.82
N ALA A 87 -6.54 -17.49 2.66
CA ALA A 87 -7.08 -18.85 2.51
C ALA A 87 -6.35 -19.85 3.42
N ASP A 88 -5.01 -19.83 3.43
CA ASP A 88 -4.19 -20.69 4.28
C ASP A 88 -4.46 -20.44 5.77
N LYS A 89 -4.62 -19.17 6.18
CA LYS A 89 -4.99 -18.80 7.55
C LYS A 89 -6.35 -19.37 7.95
N MET A 90 -7.34 -19.31 7.06
CA MET A 90 -8.66 -19.86 7.30
C MET A 90 -8.64 -21.38 7.40
N ALA A 91 -7.95 -22.06 6.47
CA ALA A 91 -7.77 -23.50 6.50
C ALA A 91 -7.06 -23.97 7.78
N MET A 92 -6.03 -23.22 8.22
CA MET A 92 -5.32 -23.51 9.47
C MET A 92 -6.22 -23.32 10.71
N LYS A 93 -7.09 -22.31 10.71
CA LYS A 93 -8.05 -22.09 11.80
C LYS A 93 -9.04 -23.25 11.89
N GLU A 94 -9.61 -23.65 10.75
CA GLU A 94 -10.52 -24.79 10.65
C GLU A 94 -9.86 -26.09 11.11
N PHE A 95 -8.65 -26.37 10.65
CA PHE A 95 -7.90 -27.57 11.05
C PHE A 95 -7.64 -27.63 12.57
N LYS A 96 -7.33 -26.48 13.19
CA LYS A 96 -7.15 -26.39 14.64
C LYS A 96 -8.45 -26.64 15.41
N GLU A 97 -9.56 -26.08 14.94
CA GLU A 97 -10.87 -26.29 15.56
C GLU A 97 -11.33 -27.74 15.46
N GLU A 98 -11.19 -28.35 14.30
CA GLU A 98 -11.47 -29.79 14.12
C GLU A 98 -10.58 -30.65 15.01
N ASN A 99 -9.28 -30.34 15.12
CA ASN A 99 -8.38 -31.10 16.00
C ASN A 99 -8.81 -31.01 17.46
N LYS A 100 -9.29 -29.85 17.92
CA LYS A 100 -9.79 -29.72 19.29
C LYS A 100 -10.93 -30.71 19.57
N ILE A 101 -11.86 -30.85 18.62
CA ILE A 101 -12.97 -31.82 18.72
C ILE A 101 -12.41 -33.25 18.68
N LEU A 102 -11.48 -33.52 17.76
CA LEU A 102 -10.88 -34.84 17.58
C LEU A 102 -10.12 -35.33 18.81
N THR A 103 -9.42 -34.45 19.52
CA THR A 103 -8.66 -34.79 20.73
C THR A 103 -9.47 -34.74 22.01
N THR A 104 -10.75 -34.37 21.94
CA THR A 104 -11.61 -34.33 23.13
C THR A 104 -11.84 -35.76 23.63
N ASP A 105 -11.45 -36.02 24.88
CA ASP A 105 -11.72 -37.30 25.52
C ASP A 105 -13.22 -37.41 25.84
N LEU A 106 -13.86 -38.50 25.40
CA LEU A 106 -15.26 -38.76 25.63
C LEU A 106 -15.53 -39.23 27.08
N SER A 107 -14.51 -39.77 27.76
CA SER A 107 -14.65 -40.31 29.13
C SER A 107 -14.96 -39.22 30.17
N ILE A 108 -14.47 -38.00 29.93
CA ILE A 108 -14.68 -36.84 30.81
C ILE A 108 -16.02 -36.14 30.59
N ILE A 109 -16.79 -36.53 29.57
CA ILE A 109 -18.09 -35.95 29.25
C ILE A 109 -19.19 -36.75 29.94
N THR A 110 -19.73 -36.20 31.03
CA THR A 110 -20.82 -36.82 31.81
C THR A 110 -22.12 -36.93 31.01
N ASP A 111 -22.53 -35.84 30.34
CA ASP A 111 -23.78 -35.77 29.58
C ASP A 111 -23.74 -36.71 28.36
N HIS A 112 -24.70 -37.63 28.29
CA HIS A 112 -24.78 -38.62 27.22
C HIS A 112 -25.01 -38.00 25.84
N ASN A 113 -25.87 -36.99 25.74
CA ASN A 113 -26.21 -36.34 24.48
C ASN A 113 -25.02 -35.55 23.93
N ILE A 114 -24.31 -34.82 24.81
CA ILE A 114 -23.10 -34.09 24.42
C ILE A 114 -22.02 -35.07 23.97
N ARG A 115 -21.84 -36.18 24.70
CA ARG A 115 -20.86 -37.21 24.35
C ARG A 115 -21.14 -37.83 22.98
N ALA A 116 -22.40 -38.18 22.71
CA ALA A 116 -22.82 -38.71 21.41
C ALA A 116 -22.61 -37.70 20.27
N TYR A 117 -22.91 -36.42 20.51
CA TYR A 117 -22.65 -35.36 19.54
C TYR A 117 -21.17 -35.25 19.19
N ILE A 118 -20.28 -35.14 20.20
CA ILE A 118 -18.83 -35.05 19.95
C ILE A 118 -18.32 -36.29 19.22
N GLN A 119 -18.78 -37.49 19.61
CA GLN A 119 -18.42 -38.73 18.92
C GLN A 119 -18.83 -38.71 17.44
N SER A 120 -20.03 -38.21 17.14
CA SER A 120 -20.50 -38.08 15.75
C SER A 120 -19.67 -37.06 14.95
N GLU A 121 -19.30 -35.94 15.57
CA GLU A 121 -18.44 -34.93 14.94
C GLU A 121 -17.02 -35.44 14.69
N GLN A 122 -16.46 -36.23 15.62
CA GLN A 122 -15.16 -36.91 15.41
C GLN A 122 -15.21 -37.82 14.17
N ALA A 123 -16.27 -38.62 14.05
CA ALA A 123 -16.47 -39.49 12.88
C ALA A 123 -16.61 -38.69 11.58
N ARG A 124 -17.39 -37.60 11.61
CA ARG A 124 -17.55 -36.69 10.46
C ARG A 124 -16.21 -36.08 10.02
N ILE A 125 -15.39 -35.64 10.97
CA ILE A 125 -14.06 -35.05 10.71
C ILE A 125 -13.11 -36.08 10.10
N ILE A 126 -13.07 -37.30 10.65
CA ILE A 126 -12.23 -38.39 10.11
C ILE A 126 -12.63 -38.72 8.67
N GLN A 127 -13.92 -38.85 8.39
CA GLN A 127 -14.43 -39.09 7.03
C GLN A 127 -14.06 -37.95 6.09
N LYS A 128 -14.30 -36.70 6.50
CA LYS A 128 -13.92 -35.51 5.73
C LYS A 128 -12.44 -35.56 5.35
N ARG A 129 -11.54 -35.79 6.31
CA ARG A 129 -10.08 -35.86 6.07
C ARG A 129 -9.66 -37.04 5.19
N GLY A 130 -10.33 -38.18 5.30
CA GLY A 130 -10.08 -39.35 4.45
C GLY A 130 -10.25 -39.06 2.96
N HIS A 131 -11.12 -38.13 2.59
CA HIS A 131 -11.31 -37.71 1.19
C HIS A 131 -10.28 -36.67 0.70
N PHE A 132 -9.58 -35.97 1.61
CA PHE A 132 -8.67 -34.86 1.27
C PHE A 132 -7.17 -35.18 1.42
N GLN A 133 -6.77 -36.43 1.73
CA GLN A 133 -5.37 -36.83 1.82
C GLN A 133 -4.68 -36.89 0.43
N LYS A 134 -4.38 -35.72 -0.15
CA LYS A 134 -3.10 -35.50 -0.83
C LYS A 134 -2.19 -34.78 0.18
N PRO A 135 -0.92 -35.21 0.32
CA PRO A 135 -0.03 -34.58 1.28
C PRO A 135 0.14 -33.08 0.95
N PRO A 136 0.25 -32.21 1.97
CA PRO A 136 0.59 -30.82 1.73
C PRO A 136 1.92 -30.76 0.96
N PRO A 137 2.10 -29.83 0.00
CA PRO A 137 3.39 -29.63 -0.60
C PRO A 137 4.38 -29.29 0.50
N SER A 138 5.37 -30.17 0.69
CA SER A 138 6.51 -29.94 1.58
C SER A 138 7.09 -28.56 1.26
N THR A 139 6.96 -27.62 2.19
CA THR A 139 7.59 -26.29 2.08
C THR A 139 9.10 -26.36 2.35
N SER A 140 9.69 -27.56 2.40
CA SER A 140 11.12 -27.78 2.68
C SER A 140 12.08 -27.15 1.65
N ASN A 141 11.58 -26.75 0.47
CA ASN A 141 12.46 -26.29 -0.62
C ASN A 141 12.61 -24.77 -0.73
N LEU A 142 11.92 -23.96 0.09
CA LEU A 142 12.02 -22.50 -0.02
C LEU A 142 13.07 -21.88 0.93
N ILE A 143 13.35 -22.51 2.07
CA ILE A 143 14.28 -21.96 3.07
C ILE A 143 15.75 -22.26 2.71
N GLY A 144 16.03 -23.35 1.99
CA GLY A 144 17.41 -23.73 1.62
C GLY A 144 18.08 -22.81 0.60
N ASN A 145 17.31 -22.08 -0.22
CA ASN A 145 17.87 -21.32 -1.34
C ASN A 145 18.45 -19.94 -0.97
N TYR A 146 18.19 -19.45 0.24
CA TYR A 146 18.74 -18.16 0.70
C TYR A 146 20.15 -18.28 1.31
N PHE A 147 20.56 -19.47 1.73
CA PHE A 147 21.84 -19.68 2.44
C PHE A 147 22.94 -20.32 1.59
N ASN A 148 22.63 -20.80 0.38
CA ASN A 148 23.61 -21.45 -0.50
C ASN A 148 24.72 -20.50 -1.01
N ASN A 149 24.55 -19.19 -0.88
CA ASN A 149 25.53 -18.19 -1.35
C ASN A 149 26.44 -17.64 -0.25
N LEU A 150 26.35 -18.16 0.99
CA LEU A 150 27.25 -17.76 2.09
C LEU A 150 28.43 -18.72 2.28
N GLY A 151 28.51 -19.80 1.49
CA GLY A 151 29.63 -20.73 1.44
C GLY A 151 30.82 -20.16 0.67
N GLY A 152 31.40 -19.07 1.16
CA GLY A 152 32.74 -18.64 0.75
C GLY A 152 33.74 -19.72 1.13
N SER A 153 34.42 -20.26 0.12
CA SER A 153 35.49 -21.26 0.22
C SER A 153 36.49 -20.88 1.32
N VAL A 154 36.48 -21.62 2.43
CA VAL A 154 37.45 -21.49 3.54
C VAL A 154 38.74 -22.20 3.14
N ALA A 155 39.44 -21.65 2.15
CA ALA A 155 40.68 -22.22 1.63
C ALA A 155 41.91 -21.31 1.80
N ASP A 156 41.80 -20.16 2.45
CA ASP A 156 42.94 -19.26 2.71
C ASP A 156 42.84 -18.59 4.09
N LEU A 157 43.17 -19.32 5.16
CA LEU A 157 43.55 -18.69 6.43
C LEU A 157 45.05 -18.93 6.67
N PRO A 158 45.85 -17.89 6.99
CA PRO A 158 47.25 -18.07 7.31
C PRO A 158 47.44 -18.75 8.67
N ASP A 159 48.37 -19.69 8.72
CA ASP A 159 48.78 -20.40 9.92
C ASP A 159 49.51 -19.42 10.85
N TYR A 160 49.08 -19.32 12.11
CA TYR A 160 49.75 -18.58 13.18
C TYR A 160 50.22 -19.53 14.27
#